data_AF-A0A7C6U1D4-F1
#
_entry.id   AF-A0A7C6U1D4-F1
#
_cell.length_a   1.000
_cell.length_b   1.000
_cell.length_c   1.000
_cell.angle_alpha   90.00
_cell.angle_beta   90.00
_cell.angle_gamma   90.00
#
_symmetry.space_group_name_H-M   'P 1'
#
loop_
_entity.id
_entity.type
_entity.pdbx_description
1 polymer ?
#
loop_
_entity_poly.entity_id
_entity_poly.type
_entity_poly.pdbx_seq_one_letter_code
_entity_poly.pdbx_strand_id
1 'polypeptide(L)' 'NRPLKDIGIPKGVIIGAIFRNGKIIIPNGESIIQSTDRVVVFTLENQMESVKRLFNVKGGIRSLHEFFNGVKGTGDIASL' A
#
# COMPACT_ATOMS: atom_id res chain seq x y z
N ASN A 1 -15.23 1.61 -7.20
CA ASN A 1 -14.96 2.76 -6.31
C ASN A 1 -15.86 2.70 -5.09
N ARG A 2 -15.34 2.20 -3.95
CA ARG A 2 -16.04 2.21 -2.65
C ARG A 2 -15.12 2.84 -1.59
N PRO A 3 -15.67 3.49 -0.55
CA PRO A 3 -14.90 3.97 0.60
C PRO A 3 -14.15 2.83 1.32
N LEU A 4 -12.97 3.10 1.89
CA LEU A 4 -12.16 2.09 2.58
C LEU A 4 -12.93 1.37 3.70
N LYS A 5 -13.79 2.08 4.44
CA LYS A 5 -14.61 1.51 5.51
C LYS A 5 -15.58 0.41 5.02
N ASP A 6 -15.97 0.44 3.75
CA ASP A 6 -16.97 -0.46 3.16
C ASP A 6 -16.34 -1.64 2.39
N ILE A 7 -14.99 -1.68 2.28
CA ILE A 7 -14.27 -2.72 1.52
C ILE A 7 -14.08 -4.00 2.33
N GLY A 8 -14.24 -3.95 3.65
CA GLY A 8 -14.05 -5.12 4.52
C GLY A 8 -12.58 -5.54 4.61
N ILE A 9 -11.70 -4.57 4.88
CA ILE A 9 -10.26 -4.82 5.02
C ILE A 9 -10.04 -5.83 6.18
N PRO A 10 -9.32 -6.95 5.96
CA PRO A 10 -9.05 -7.93 6.99
C PRO A 10 -8.33 -7.33 8.20
N LYS A 11 -8.59 -7.90 9.38
CA LYS A 11 -7.82 -7.56 10.58
C LYS A 11 -6.33 -7.79 10.35
N GLY A 12 -5.50 -6.89 10.86
CA GLY A 12 -4.05 -6.93 10.66
C GLY A 12 -3.58 -6.41 9.31
N VAL A 13 -4.46 -5.78 8.51
CA VAL A 13 -4.12 -5.06 7.28
C VAL A 13 -4.48 -3.58 7.45
N ILE A 14 -3.53 -2.69 7.13
CA ILE A 14 -3.68 -1.24 7.26
C ILE A 14 -3.21 -0.57 5.97
N ILE A 15 -4.01 0.36 5.44
CA ILE A 15 -3.60 1.23 4.34
C ILE A 15 -2.89 2.44 4.95
N GLY A 16 -1.58 2.56 4.75
CA GLY A 16 -0.76 3.61 5.34
C GLY A 16 -0.75 4.91 4.53
N ALA A 17 -0.70 4.80 3.20
CA ALA A 17 -0.64 5.96 2.32
C ALA A 17 -1.16 5.64 0.92
N ILE A 18 -1.72 6.65 0.26
CA ILE A 18 -2.08 6.62 -1.16
C ILE A 18 -1.21 7.64 -1.89
N PHE A 19 -0.42 7.18 -2.87
CA PHE A 19 0.32 8.02 -3.80
C PHE A 19 -0.52 8.23 -5.06
N ARG A 20 -0.99 9.47 -5.26
CA ARG A 20 -1.82 9.88 -6.39
C ARG A 20 -1.29 11.18 -6.97
N ASN A 21 -1.05 11.21 -8.29
CA ASN A 21 -0.62 12.41 -9.01
C ASN A 21 0.61 13.10 -8.37
N GLY A 22 1.60 12.31 -7.94
CA GLY A 22 2.81 12.82 -7.30
C GLY A 22 2.65 13.31 -5.86
N LYS A 23 1.47 13.12 -5.25
CA LYS A 23 1.18 13.53 -3.86
C LYS A 23 0.92 12.32 -2.97
N ILE A 24 1.28 12.46 -1.69
CA ILE A 24 0.93 11.50 -0.63
C ILE A 24 -0.39 11.95 0.01
N ILE A 25 -1.33 11.02 0.13
CA ILE A 25 -2.62 11.20 0.80
C ILE A 25 -2.65 10.21 1.97
N ILE A 26 -2.90 10.73 3.18
CA ILE A 26 -3.16 9.89 4.35
C ILE A 26 -4.63 9.48 4.31
N PRO A 27 -4.94 8.19 4.12
CA PRO A 27 -6.30 7.75 3.93
C PRO A 27 -7.09 7.74 5.24
N ASN A 28 -8.40 7.90 5.11
CA ASN A 28 -9.40 7.73 6.17
C ASN A 28 -10.52 6.80 5.69
N GLY A 29 -11.54 6.58 6.52
CA GLY A 29 -12.66 5.69 6.19
C GLY A 29 -13.41 6.07 4.90
N GLU A 30 -13.48 7.36 4.58
CA GLU A 30 -14.16 7.88 3.37
C GLU A 30 -13.26 7.86 2.13
N SER A 31 -11.96 7.58 2.29
CA SER A 31 -11.03 7.59 1.17
C SER A 31 -11.38 6.49 0.17
N ILE A 32 -11.28 6.81 -1.11
CA ILE A 32 -11.56 5.89 -2.22
C ILE A 32 -10.26 5.69 -3.00
N ILE A 33 -9.80 4.45 -3.09
CA ILE A 33 -8.66 4.06 -3.93
C ILE A 33 -9.10 4.04 -5.39
N GLN A 34 -8.27 4.61 -6.26
CA GLN A 34 -8.43 4.67 -7.71
C GLN A 34 -7.43 3.71 -8.40
N SER A 35 -7.74 3.28 -9.62
CA SER A 35 -6.91 2.32 -10.37
C SER A 35 -5.49 2.82 -10.68
N THR A 36 -5.26 4.13 -10.67
CA THR A 36 -3.95 4.76 -10.90
C THR A 36 -3.15 4.97 -9.62
N ASP A 37 -3.71 4.65 -8.47
CA ASP A 37 -3.05 4.86 -7.19
C ASP A 37 -1.97 3.83 -6.93
N ARG A 38 -0.86 4.28 -6.35
CA ARG A 38 0.08 3.39 -5.67
C ARG A 38 -0.21 3.46 -4.18
N VAL A 39 -0.33 2.31 -3.52
CA VAL A 39 -0.80 2.25 -2.13
C VAL A 39 0.23 1.55 -1.27
N VAL A 40 0.55 2.13 -0.12
CA VAL A 40 1.38 1.48 0.90
C VAL A 40 0.48 0.73 1.86
N VAL A 41 0.72 -0.58 2.00
CA VAL A 41 -0.07 -1.46 2.86
C VAL A 41 0.85 -2.09 3.90
N PHE A 42 0.48 -1.97 5.16
CA PHE A 42 1.08 -2.72 6.25
C PHE A 42 0.21 -3.93 6.54
N THR A 43 0.83 -5.10 6.65
CA THR A 43 0.12 -6.34 6.93
C THR A 43 0.96 -7.25 7.79
N LEU A 44 0.31 -8.07 8.61
CA LEU A 44 0.94 -9.25 9.19
C LEU A 44 1.30 -10.24 8.07
N GLU A 45 2.38 -10.99 8.27
CA GLU A 45 2.88 -11.95 7.27
C GLU A 45 1.84 -13.02 6.91
N ASN A 46 1.13 -13.55 7.92
CA ASN A 46 0.06 -14.53 7.72
C ASN A 46 -1.16 -13.98 6.95
N GLN A 47 -1.29 -12.66 6.83
CA GLN A 47 -2.37 -11.99 6.09
C GLN A 47 -1.97 -11.64 4.65
N MET A 48 -0.73 -11.92 4.23
CA MET A 48 -0.20 -11.58 2.91
C MET A 48 -1.09 -12.12 1.76
N GLU A 49 -1.61 -13.34 1.89
CA GLU A 49 -2.47 -13.94 0.87
C GLU A 49 -3.82 -13.21 0.75
N SER A 50 -4.37 -12.74 1.87
CA SER A 50 -5.61 -11.94 1.86
C SER A 50 -5.37 -10.59 1.17
N VAL A 51 -4.22 -9.96 1.40
CA VAL A 51 -3.84 -8.70 0.74
C VAL A 51 -3.68 -8.90 -0.77
N LYS A 52 -3.00 -9.97 -1.20
CA LYS A 52 -2.86 -10.30 -2.63
C LYS A 52 -4.21 -10.43 -3.32
N ARG A 53 -5.19 -11.06 -2.67
CA ARG A 53 -6.56 -11.21 -3.20
C ARG A 53 -7.30 -9.88 -3.26
N LEU A 54 -7.21 -9.04 -2.23
CA LEU A 54 -7.85 -7.72 -2.20
C LEU A 54 -7.37 -6.81 -3.34
N PHE A 55 -6.07 -6.84 -3.63
CA PHE A 55 -5.45 -5.99 -4.66
C PHE A 55 -5.19 -6.73 -5.98
N ASN A 56 -5.66 -7.98 -6.09
CA ASN A 56 -5.47 -8.86 -7.24
C ASN A 56 -4.00 -8.92 -7.74
N VAL A 57 -3.06 -8.87 -6.80
CA VAL A 57 -1.62 -8.80 -7.07
C VAL A 57 -1.11 -10.18 -7.46
N LYS A 58 -0.60 -10.32 -8.69
CA LYS A 58 0.18 -11.49 -9.12
C LYS A 58 1.61 -11.34 -8.62
N GLY A 59 1.91 -11.87 -7.44
CA GLY A 59 3.24 -11.76 -6.84
C GLY A 59 4.27 -12.73 -7.46
N GLY A 60 5.48 -12.22 -7.74
CA GLY A 60 6.68 -12.99 -8.08
C GLY A 60 7.94 -12.29 -7.53
N ILE A 61 9.09 -13.00 -7.51
CA ILE A 61 10.38 -12.51 -6.93
C ILE A 61 10.78 -11.11 -7.46
N ARG A 62 10.36 -10.79 -8.69
CA ARG A 62 10.61 -9.50 -9.35
C ARG A 62 9.97 -8.30 -8.62
N SER A 63 8.77 -8.44 -8.06
CA SER A 63 8.09 -7.34 -7.36
C SER A 63 8.83 -6.93 -6.09
N LEU A 64 9.37 -7.89 -5.33
CA LEU A 64 10.12 -7.61 -4.10
C LEU A 64 11.38 -6.77 -4.37
N HIS A 65 12.13 -7.09 -5.43
CA HIS A 65 13.34 -6.35 -5.78
C HIS A 65 13.06 -4.89 -6.16
N GLU A 66 11.94 -4.61 -6.83
CA GLU A 66 11.50 -3.24 -7.13
C GLU A 66 11.15 -2.46 -5.85
N PHE A 67 10.49 -3.09 -4.88
CA PHE A 67 10.21 -2.47 -3.59
C PHE A 67 11.50 -2.15 -2.80
N PHE A 68 12.48 -3.06 -2.75
CA PHE A 68 13.74 -2.82 -2.02
C PHE A 68 14.61 -1.74 -2.68
N ASN A 69 14.61 -1.63 -4.01
CA ASN A 69 15.31 -0.54 -4.68
C ASN A 69 14.63 0.82 -4.46
N GLY A 70 13.30 0.85 -4.30
CA GLY A 70 12.56 2.07 -3.96
C GLY A 70 12.83 2.60 -2.54
N VAL A 71 13.08 1.72 -1.57
CA VAL A 71 13.37 2.11 -0.17
C VAL A 71 14.80 2.66 -0.02
N LYS A 72 15.73 2.31 -0.90
CA LYS A 72 17.12 2.83 -0.86
C LYS A 72 17.24 4.34 -1.10
N GLY A 73 16.18 5.03 -1.54
CA GLY A 73 16.18 6.46 -1.85
C GLY A 73 15.84 7.43 -0.70
N THR A 74 15.73 6.97 0.56
CA THR A 74 15.28 7.82 1.69
C THR A 74 16.29 7.84 2.86
N GLY A 75 17.59 7.77 2.55
CA GLY A 75 18.67 7.79 3.54
C GLY A 75 19.15 9.18 4.00
N ASP A 76 18.71 10.27 3.37
CA ASP A 76 19.29 11.62 3.58
C ASP A 76 18.45 12.57 4.45
N ILE A 77 17.49 12.05 5.24
CA ILE A 77 16.70 12.87 6.20
C ILE A 77 17.20 12.75 7.65
N ALA A 78 18.28 12.01 7.91
CA ALA A 78 18.89 11.89 9.23
C ALA A 78 20.04 12.90 9.48
N SER A 79 20.19 13.91 8.63
CA SER A 79 21.25 14.93 8.69
C SER A 79 20.76 16.37 8.87
N LEU A 80 19.51 16.57 9.34
CA LEU A 80 19.02 17.85 9.86
C LEU A 80 18.93 17.83 11.39
#